data_AF-A0A291T828-F1
#
_entry.id   AF-A0A291T828-F1
#
_cell.length_a   1.000
_cell.length_b   1.000
_cell.length_c   1.000
_cell.angle_alpha   90.00
_cell.angle_beta   90.00
_cell.angle_gamma   90.00
#
_symmetry.space_group_name_H-M   'P 1'
#
loop_
_entity.id
_entity.type
_entity.pdbx_description
1 polymer ?
#
loop_
_entity_poly.entity_id
_entity_poly.type
_entity_poly.pdbx_seq_one_letter_code
_entity_poly.pdbx_strand_id
1 'polypeptide(L)' 'MWNELGISGGTAIVILIALYFVIKWAVKNGMKEAYSAITGKKTDEDIKNEKELKELGADLKIKLS' A
#
# COMPACT_ATOMS: atom_id res chain seq x y z
N MET A 1 14.08 -20.35 28.99
CA MET A 1 14.41 -19.58 27.76
C MET A 1 13.30 -18.61 27.34
N TRP A 2 12.10 -19.02 26.88
CA TRP A 2 11.05 -18.04 26.54
C TRP A 2 10.46 -17.28 27.74
N ASN A 3 10.43 -17.92 28.91
CA ASN A 3 9.92 -17.33 30.15
C ASN A 3 10.93 -16.35 30.81
N GLU A 4 12.20 -16.34 30.39
CA GLU A 4 13.25 -15.45 30.92
C GLU A 4 13.30 -14.11 30.17
N LEU A 5 12.72 -14.06 28.96
CA LEU A 5 12.64 -12.85 28.13
C LEU A 5 11.42 -11.98 28.46
N GLY A 6 10.54 -12.41 29.38
CA GLY A 6 9.33 -11.66 29.77
C GLY A 6 8.29 -11.47 28.65
N ILE A 7 8.50 -12.08 27.48
CA ILE A 7 7.59 -11.99 26.34
C ILE A 7 6.51 -13.04 26.55
N SER A 8 5.34 -12.58 27.01
CA SER A 8 4.14 -13.42 27.03
C SER A 8 3.76 -13.84 25.60
N GLY A 9 3.21 -15.05 25.44
CA GLY A 9 2.81 -15.57 24.12
C GLY A 9 1.88 -14.64 23.35
N GLY A 10 1.07 -13.82 24.05
CA GLY A 10 0.23 -12.80 23.43
C GLY A 10 1.02 -11.66 22.78
N THR A 11 2.12 -11.23 23.41
CA THR A 11 2.99 -10.17 22.86
C THR A 11 3.68 -10.64 21.59
N ALA A 12 4.14 -11.90 21.56
CA ALA A 12 4.76 -12.49 20.39
C ALA A 12 3.79 -12.54 19.18
N ILE A 13 2.52 -12.88 19.41
CA ILE A 13 1.50 -12.92 18.34
C ILE A 13 1.25 -11.53 17.76
N VAL A 14 1.15 -10.50 18.61
CA VAL A 14 0.95 -9.12 18.14
C VAL A 14 2.15 -8.66 17.31
N ILE A 15 3.38 -8.95 17.75
CA ILE A 15 4.59 -8.61 17.01
C ILE A 15 4.62 -9.33 15.66
N LEU A 16 4.26 -10.62 15.60
CA LEU A 16 4.20 -11.39 14.35
C LEU A 16 3.18 -10.80 13.36
N ILE A 17 2.01 -10.39 13.84
CA ILE A 17 0.98 -9.75 13.01
C ILE A 17 1.48 -8.40 12.50
N ALA A 18 2.04 -7.57 13.38
CA ALA A 18 2.58 -6.27 13.00
C ALA A 18 3.69 -6.41 11.94
N LEU A 19 4.63 -7.34 12.14
CA LEU A 19 5.69 -7.62 11.18
C LEU A 19 5.14 -8.08 9.83
N TYR A 20 4.15 -8.99 9.82
CA TYR A 20 3.52 -9.45 8.58
C TYR A 20 2.91 -8.29 7.79
N PHE A 21 2.20 -7.38 8.45
CA PHE A 21 1.59 -6.22 7.80
C PHE A 21 2.63 -5.24 7.27
N VAL A 22 3.68 -4.95 8.05
CA VAL A 22 4.76 -4.05 7.63
C VAL A 22 5.49 -4.61 6.41
N ILE A 23 5.82 -5.91 6.39
CA ILE A 23 6.45 -6.55 5.23
C ILE A 23 5.51 -6.52 4.03
N LYS A 24 4.23 -6.86 4.20
CA LYS A 24 3.23 -6.81 3.12
C LYS A 24 3.06 -5.40 2.55
N TRP A 25 3.09 -4.39 3.41
CA TRP A 25 3.00 -2.98 3.02
C TRP A 25 4.27 -2.52 2.30
N ALA A 26 5.46 -2.87 2.81
CA ALA A 26 6.73 -2.56 2.18
C ALA A 26 6.91 -3.27 0.83
N VAL A 27 6.43 -4.50 0.69
CA VAL A 27 6.42 -5.21 -0.60
C VAL A 27 5.46 -4.53 -1.57
N LYS A 28 4.22 -4.23 -1.16
CA LYS A 28 3.24 -3.58 -2.05
C LYS A 28 3.65 -2.16 -2.46
N ASN A 29 4.24 -1.38 -1.56
CA ASN A 29 4.63 0.00 -1.86
C ASN A 29 6.04 0.10 -2.45
N GLY A 30 7.00 -0.65 -1.92
CA GLY A 30 8.37 -0.71 -2.44
C GLY A 30 8.44 -1.31 -3.84
N MET A 31 7.58 -2.28 -4.19
CA MET A 31 7.46 -2.72 -5.57
C MET A 31 6.86 -1.64 -6.48
N LYS A 32 5.83 -0.89 -6.05
CA LYS A 32 5.27 0.19 -6.86
C LYS A 32 6.30 1.27 -7.18
N GLU A 33 7.14 1.61 -6.21
CA GLU A 33 8.16 2.65 -6.35
C GLU A 33 9.34 2.19 -7.22
N ALA A 34 9.81 0.95 -7.04
CA ALA A 34 10.87 0.37 -7.86
C ALA A 34 10.41 0.06 -9.29
N TYR A 35 9.18 -0.43 -9.48
CA TYR A 35 8.62 -0.63 -10.83
C TYR A 35 8.41 0.72 -11.52
N SER A 36 7.83 1.72 -10.85
CA SER A 36 7.67 3.07 -11.41
C SER A 36 9.01 3.68 -11.83
N ALA A 37 10.06 3.53 -11.00
CA ALA A 37 11.40 4.04 -11.28
C ALA A 37 12.13 3.28 -12.41
N ILE A 38 11.97 1.96 -12.50
CA ILE A 38 12.69 1.12 -13.48
C ILE A 38 11.97 1.08 -14.84
N THR A 39 10.64 1.08 -14.87
CA THR A 39 9.89 0.88 -16.13
C THR A 39 9.56 2.18 -16.86
N GLY A 40 9.45 3.33 -16.17
CA GLY A 40 9.00 4.59 -16.80
C GLY A 40 7.61 4.50 -17.48
N LYS A 41 6.95 3.34 -17.39
CA LYS A 41 5.62 3.04 -17.90
C LYS A 41 4.68 3.12 -16.71
N LYS A 42 3.69 4.01 -16.80
CA LYS A 42 2.55 4.04 -15.88
C LYS A 42 2.03 2.61 -15.73
N THR A 43 1.91 2.14 -14.48
CA THR A 43 1.32 0.84 -14.18
C THR A 43 -0.13 0.84 -14.67
N ASP A 44 -0.70 -0.29 -15.07
CA ASP A 44 -2.12 -0.36 -15.47
C ASP A 44 -3.06 0.22 -14.39
N GLU A 45 -2.68 0.10 -13.12
CA GLU A 45 -3.37 0.73 -11.99
C GLU A 45 -3.33 2.27 -12.04
N ASP A 46 -2.19 2.87 -12.39
CA ASP A 46 -2.02 4.32 -12.50
C ASP A 46 -2.81 4.88 -13.69
N ILE A 47 -2.85 4.15 -14.81
CA ILE A 47 -3.64 4.51 -16.00
C ILE A 47 -5.14 4.46 -15.68
N LYS A 48 -5.58 3.43 -14.95
CA LYS A 48 -6.97 3.33 -14.49
C LYS A 48 -7.33 4.46 -13.52
N ASN A 49 -6.47 4.74 -12.53
CA ASN A 49 -6.68 5.82 -11.58
C ASN A 49 -6.72 7.20 -12.26
N GLU A 50 -5.84 7.47 -13.23
CA GLU A 50 -5.88 8.73 -13.99
C GLU A 50 -7.17 8.88 -14.80
N LYS A 51 -7.69 7.78 -15.39
CA LYS A 51 -8.96 7.82 -16.11
C LYS A 51 -10.12 8.14 -15.17
N GLU A 52 -10.21 7.45 -14.03
CA GLU A 52 -11.26 7.70 -13.04
C GLU A 52 -11.16 9.12 -12.46
N LEU A 53 -9.95 9.64 -12.21
CA LEU A 53 -9.75 11.04 -11.76
C LEU A 53 -10.19 12.05 -12.81
N LYS A 54 -9.91 11.81 -14.10
CA LYS A 54 -10.36 12.68 -15.20
C LYS A 54 -11.87 12.67 -15.36
N GLU A 55 -12.50 11.51 -15.18
CA GLU A 55 -13.96 11.34 -15.29
C GLU A 55 -14.69 12.02 -14.12
N LEU A 56 -14.17 11.85 -12.89
CA LEU A 56 -14.66 12.57 -11.70
C LEU A 56 -14.49 14.08 -11.83
N GLY A 57 -13.34 14.54 -12.34
CA GLY A 57 -13.10 15.97 -12.58
C GLY A 57 -14.05 16.55 -13.63
N ALA A 58 -14.36 15.79 -14.68
CA ALA A 58 -15.32 16.19 -15.71
C ALA A 58 -16.76 16.24 -15.17
N ASP A 59 -17.19 15.23 -14.40
CA ASP A 59 -18.51 15.21 -13.75
C ASP A 59 -18.69 16.38 -12.78
N LEU A 60 -17.66 16.67 -11.98
CA LEU A 60 -17.67 17.80 -11.05
C LEU A 60 -17.75 19.15 -11.77
N LYS A 61 -17.02 19.30 -12.89
CA LYS A 61 -17.05 20.51 -13.73
C LYS A 61 -18.41 20.73 -14.40
N ILE A 62 -19.11 19.65 -14.76
CA ILE A 62 -20.47 19.72 -15.31
C ILE A 62 -21.48 20.10 -14.22
N LYS A 63 -21.34 19.58 -13.00
CA LYS A 63 -22.24 19.91 -11.88
C LYS A 63 -22.07 21.33 -11.33
N LEU A 64 -20.88 21.91 -11.49
CA LEU A 64 -20.56 23.26 -11.03
C LEU A 64 -20.82 24.36 -12.07
N SER A 65 -21.18 23.99 -13.31
CA SER A 65 -21.53 24.90 -14.40
C SER A 65 -23.04 25.03 -14.56
#